data_AF-A0A1D2X201-F1
#
_entry.id   AF-A0A1D2X201-F1
#
_cell.length_a   1.000
_cell.length_b   1.000
_cell.length_c   1.000
_cell.angle_alpha   90.00
_cell.angle_beta   90.00
_cell.angle_gamma   90.00
#
_symmetry.space_group_name_H-M   'P 1'
#
loop_
_entity.id
_entity.type
_entity.pdbx_description
1 polymer ?
#
loop_
_entity_poly.entity_id
_entity_poly.type
_entity_poly.pdbx_seq_one_letter_code
_entity_poly.pdbx_strand_id
1 'polypeptide(L)'
;MKSSIRDVALALSLFAFAGIFLNSMYQFSYLIFPGINYIYQGLGVSIAPNLVTNIVFDFRGFDTLGEALILVSAVVTTMLVFGRGKVNLGGDDDE
;
A
#
# COMPACT_ATOMS: atom_id res chain seq x y z
N MET A 1 -31.96 14.30 18.78
CA MET A 1 -31.69 13.43 17.62
C MET A 1 -32.22 12.03 17.93
N LYS A 2 -33.25 11.54 17.23
CA LYS A 2 -33.67 10.13 17.35
C LYS A 2 -32.74 9.31 16.44
N SER A 3 -31.85 8.51 17.02
CA SER A 3 -31.09 7.54 16.24
C SER A 3 -32.05 6.51 15.68
N SER A 4 -31.99 6.26 14.37
CA SER A 4 -32.74 5.17 13.76
C SER A 4 -32.18 3.83 14.26
N ILE A 5 -33.00 2.78 14.25
CA ILE A 5 -32.55 1.41 14.55
C ILE A 5 -31.37 1.01 13.67
N ARG A 6 -31.32 1.53 12.43
CA ARG A 6 -30.20 1.36 11.51
C ARG A 6 -28.91 1.97 12.06
N ASP A 7 -28.97 3.17 12.63
CA ASP A 7 -27.79 3.88 13.11
C ASP A 7 -27.22 3.19 14.36
N VAL A 8 -28.10 2.65 15.21
CA VAL A 8 -27.70 1.82 16.36
C VAL A 8 -27.08 0.50 15.89
N ALA A 9 -27.68 -0.16 14.89
CA ALA A 9 -27.14 -1.40 14.33
C ALA A 9 -25.76 -1.20 13.68
N LEU A 10 -25.57 -0.08 12.96
CA LEU A 10 -24.28 0.28 12.36
C LEU A 10 -23.21 0.59 13.42
N ALA A 11 -23.57 1.31 14.49
CA ALA A 11 -22.64 1.57 15.58
C ALA A 11 -22.21 0.26 16.26
N LEU A 12 -23.16 -0.65 16.46
CA LEU A 12 -22.91 -1.93 17.13
C LEU A 12 -22.07 -2.88 16.24
N SER A 13 -22.32 -2.89 14.93
CA SER A 13 -21.51 -3.68 13.99
C SER A 13 -20.08 -3.14 13.86
N LEU A 14 -19.91 -1.82 13.83
CA LEU A 14 -18.59 -1.19 13.82
C LEU A 14 -17.82 -1.50 15.10
N PHE A 15 -18.49 -1.44 16.26
CA PHE A 15 -17.86 -1.73 17.55
C PHE A 15 -17.46 -3.21 17.67
N ALA A 16 -18.33 -4.12 17.21
CA ALA A 16 -18.02 -5.55 17.16
C ALA A 16 -16.84 -5.84 16.21
N PHE A 17 -16.85 -5.24 15.02
CA PHE A 17 -15.75 -5.37 14.06
C PHE A 17 -14.43 -4.86 14.64
N ALA A 18 -14.43 -3.66 15.25
CA ALA A 18 -13.25 -3.10 15.87
C ALA A 18 -12.71 -3.99 17.01
N GLY A 19 -13.60 -4.51 17.86
CA GLY A 19 -13.21 -5.43 18.94
C GLY A 19 -12.58 -6.72 18.42
N ILE A 20 -13.18 -7.33 17.39
CA ILE A 20 -12.64 -8.53 16.75
C ILE A 20 -11.31 -8.23 16.07
N PHE A 21 -11.23 -7.14 15.31
CA PHE A 21 -10.02 -6.72 14.60
C PHE A 21 -8.85 -6.49 15.57
N LEU A 22 -9.07 -5.77 16.67
CA LEU A 22 -8.04 -5.53 17.69
C LEU A 22 -7.61 -6.82 18.38
N ASN A 23 -8.56 -7.70 18.72
CA ASN A 23 -8.23 -9.01 19.27
C ASN A 23 -7.41 -9.85 18.28
N SER A 24 -7.76 -9.85 17.00
CA SER A 24 -6.99 -10.51 15.95
C SER A 24 -5.58 -9.95 15.80
N MET A 25 -5.41 -8.62 15.84
CA MET A 25 -4.07 -8.00 15.82
C MET A 25 -3.24 -8.40 17.04
N TYR A 26 -3.85 -8.44 18.23
CA TYR A 26 -3.15 -8.84 19.45
C TYR A 26 -2.67 -10.30 19.37
N GLN A 27 -3.53 -11.22 18.95
CA GLN A 27 -3.16 -12.63 18.79
C GLN A 27 -2.12 -12.84 17.68
N PHE A 28 -2.18 -12.06 16.60
CA PHE A 28 -1.21 -12.12 15.51
C PHE A 28 0.20 -11.76 15.95
N SER A 29 0.37 -10.87 16.94
CA SER A 29 1.68 -10.47 17.45
C SER A 29 2.54 -11.64 17.96
N TYR A 30 1.90 -12.72 18.46
CA TYR A 30 2.61 -13.89 18.97
C TYR A 30 2.99 -14.90 17.87
N LEU A 31 2.49 -14.71 16.66
CA LEU A 31 2.69 -15.61 15.52
C LEU A 31 3.64 -15.04 14.46
N ILE A 32 4.31 -13.93 14.77
CA ILE A 32 5.24 -13.28 13.84
C ILE A 32 6.52 -14.11 13.76
N PHE A 33 6.65 -14.92 12.71
CA PHE A 33 7.92 -15.48 12.29
C PHE A 33 8.65 -14.44 11.45
N PRO A 34 9.90 -14.08 11.77
CA PRO A 34 10.65 -13.11 10.98
C PRO A 34 10.87 -13.67 9.57
N GLY A 35 10.27 -13.03 8.57
CA GLY A 35 10.40 -13.39 7.15
C GLY A 35 11.75 -13.00 6.53
N ILE A 36 12.76 -12.71 7.34
CA ILE A 36 14.09 -12.27 6.90
C ILE A 36 15.13 -13.14 7.61
N ASN A 37 16.13 -13.58 6.84
CA ASN A 37 17.23 -14.39 7.37
C ASN A 37 17.97 -13.65 8.51
N TYR A 38 18.20 -14.32 9.64
CA TYR A 38 18.90 -13.75 10.79
C TYR A 38 20.32 -13.28 10.47
N ILE A 39 21.01 -13.95 9.55
CA ILE A 39 22.35 -13.56 9.06
C ILE A 39 22.27 -12.22 8.33
N TYR A 40 21.23 -12.03 7.52
CA TYR A 40 21.02 -10.80 6.77
C TYR A 40 20.71 -9.61 7.70
N GLN A 41 19.94 -9.84 8.77
CA GLN A 41 19.70 -8.81 9.81
C GLN A 41 20.97 -8.47 10.59
N GLY A 42 21.80 -9.47 10.92
CA GLY A 42 23.04 -9.26 11.67
C GLY A 42 24.15 -8.59 10.87
N LEU A 43 24.26 -8.87 9.57
CA LEU A 43 25.32 -8.33 8.70
C LEU A 43 24.87 -7.14 7.85
N GLY A 44 23.57 -6.90 7.71
CA GLY A 44 23.05 -5.88 6.79
C GLY A 44 23.58 -4.48 7.05
N VAL A 45 23.72 -4.10 8.34
CA VAL A 45 24.27 -2.79 8.74
C VAL A 45 25.77 -2.63 8.43
N SER A 46 26.49 -3.74 8.24
CA SER A 46 27.90 -3.74 7.85
C SER A 46 28.08 -3.53 6.35
N ILE A 47 27.07 -3.83 5.53
CA ILE A 47 27.07 -3.60 4.09
C ILE A 47 26.64 -2.15 3.80
N ALA A 48 25.53 -1.73 4.41
CA ALA A 48 25.00 -0.37 4.28
C ALA A 48 24.40 0.09 5.62
N PRO A 49 24.57 1.36 6.00
CA PRO A 49 24.20 1.84 7.34
C PRO A 49 22.69 1.78 7.62
N ASN A 50 21.84 1.71 6.60
CA ASN A 50 20.39 1.64 6.75
C ASN A 50 19.86 0.25 6.39
N LEU A 51 19.49 -0.50 7.44
CA LEU A 51 18.97 -1.85 7.34
C LEU A 51 17.65 -1.94 6.54
N VAL A 52 16.76 -0.93 6.67
CA VAL A 52 15.47 -0.93 5.97
C VAL A 52 15.69 -0.85 4.47
N THR A 53 16.53 0.07 3.99
CA THR A 53 16.88 0.16 2.56
C THR A 53 17.57 -1.09 2.06
N ASN A 54 18.43 -1.72 2.87
CA ASN A 54 19.06 -2.98 2.49
C ASN A 54 18.00 -4.07 2.28
N ILE A 55 17.03 -4.19 3.20
CA ILE A 55 15.95 -5.15 3.08
C ILE A 55 15.07 -4.87 1.86
N VAL A 56 14.62 -3.63 1.63
CA VAL A 56 13.66 -3.37 0.55
C VAL A 56 14.32 -3.36 -0.84
N PHE A 57 15.57 -2.91 -0.97
CA PHE A 57 16.24 -2.83 -2.28
C PHE A 57 17.08 -4.06 -2.65
N ASP A 58 17.52 -4.88 -1.68
CA ASP A 58 18.28 -6.10 -1.94
C ASP A 58 17.46 -7.35 -1.59
N PHE A 59 17.16 -7.61 -0.31
CA PHE A 59 16.45 -8.84 0.08
C PHE A 59 15.03 -8.98 -0.50
N ARG A 60 14.27 -7.88 -0.58
CA ARG A 60 12.90 -7.79 -1.14
C ARG A 60 12.85 -6.91 -2.39
N GLY A 61 13.93 -6.85 -3.16
CA GLY A 61 14.04 -5.96 -4.32
C GLY A 61 12.92 -6.14 -5.36
N PHE A 62 12.34 -7.34 -5.50
CA PHE A 62 11.20 -7.58 -6.39
C PHE A 62 9.92 -6.86 -5.98
N ASP A 63 9.68 -6.67 -4.67
CA ASP A 63 8.50 -5.95 -4.19
C ASP A 63 8.64 -4.46 -4.52
N THR A 64 9.82 -3.87 -4.30
CA THR A 64 10.11 -2.48 -4.67
C THR A 64 10.16 -2.26 -6.18
N LEU A 65 10.63 -3.23 -6.97
CA LEU A 65 10.51 -3.19 -8.43
C LEU A 65 9.03 -3.18 -8.85
N GLY A 66 8.20 -4.00 -8.22
CA GLY A 66 6.75 -4.00 -8.43
C GLY A 66 6.10 -2.66 -8.11
N GLU A 67 6.45 -2.04 -6.97
CA GLU A 67 5.99 -0.71 -6.60
C GLU A 67 6.35 0.34 -7.67
N ALA A 68 7.59 0.33 -8.15
CA ALA A 68 8.03 1.25 -9.21
C ALA A 68 7.24 1.03 -10.53
N LEU A 69 7.00 -0.22 -10.91
CA LEU A 69 6.18 -0.55 -12.09
C LEU A 69 4.73 -0.06 -11.94
N ILE A 70 4.14 -0.23 -10.75
CA ILE A 70 2.79 0.26 -10.46
C ILE A 70 2.75 1.79 -10.60
N LEU A 71 3.72 2.52 -10.04
CA LEU A 71 3.79 3.98 -10.19
C LEU A 71 3.91 4.43 -11.64
N VAL A 72 4.78 3.78 -12.43
CA VAL A 72 4.91 4.07 -13.86
C VAL A 72 3.61 3.80 -14.60
N SER A 73 2.97 2.66 -14.34
CA SER A 73 1.68 2.30 -14.95
C SER A 73 0.59 3.32 -14.61
N ALA A 74 0.51 3.77 -13.36
CA ALA A 74 -0.47 4.75 -12.91
C ALA A 74 -0.30 6.10 -13.64
N VAL A 75 0.95 6.56 -13.81
CA VAL A 75 1.26 7.80 -14.55
C VAL A 75 0.87 7.65 -16.03
N VAL A 76 1.26 6.56 -16.68
CA VAL A 76 0.93 6.29 -18.09
C VAL A 76 -0.59 6.22 -18.29
N THR A 77 -1.31 5.47 -17.46
CA THR A 77 -2.77 5.37 -17.53
C THR A 77 -3.45 6.72 -17.32
N THR A 78 -3.00 7.49 -16.33
CA THR A 78 -3.55 8.85 -16.08
C THR A 78 -3.31 9.77 -17.27
N MET A 79 -2.13 9.70 -17.90
CA MET A 79 -1.80 10.48 -19.10
C MET A 79 -2.63 10.04 -20.31
N LEU A 80 -2.91 8.75 -20.49
CA LEU A 80 -3.75 8.27 -21.58
C LEU A 80 -5.22 8.71 -21.41
N VAL A 81 -5.75 8.64 -20.19
CA VAL A 81 -7.15 8.99 -19.90
C VAL A 81 -7.37 10.51 -19.94
N PHE A 82 -6.49 11.29 -19.34
CA PHE A 82 -6.69 12.73 -19.16
C PHE A 82 -5.76 13.62 -20.01
N GLY A 83 -4.66 13.07 -20.54
CA GLY A 83 -3.63 13.84 -21.23
C GLY A 83 -4.04 14.34 -22.61
N ARG A 84 -4.98 13.69 -23.29
CA ARG A 84 -5.50 14.19 -24.59
C ARG A 84 -6.49 15.35 -24.46
N GLY A 85 -7.11 15.56 -23.30
CA GLY A 85 -8.15 16.60 -23.12
C GLY A 85 -7.62 18.00 -22.80
N LYS A 86 -6.33 18.17 -22.50
CA LYS A 86 -5.71 19.47 -22.19
C LYS A 86 -4.69 19.94 -23.22
N VAL A 87 -4.23 19.06 -24.09
CA VAL A 87 -3.32 19.42 -25.17
C VAL A 87 -4.18 19.50 -26.43
N ASN A 88 -4.50 20.72 -26.84
CA ASN A 88 -5.10 20.96 -28.15
C ASN A 88 -4.02 20.56 -29.17
N LEU A 89 -4.07 19.31 -29.64
CA LEU A 89 -3.08 18.71 -30.52
C LEU A 89 -3.18 19.24 -31.96
N GLY A 90 -3.80 20.41 -32.16
CA GLY A 90 -3.80 21.14 -33.42
C GLY A 90 -4.22 20.30 -34.62
N GLY A 91 -5.23 19.45 -34.43
CA GLY A 91 -6.01 18.99 -35.56
C GLY A 91 -6.96 20.12 -35.87
N ASP A 92 -6.66 20.90 -36.91
CA ASP A 92 -7.60 21.88 -37.43
C ASP A 92 -8.88 21.12 -37.81
N ASP A 93 -9.97 21.41 -37.11
CA ASP A 93 -11.32 20.93 -37.41
C ASP A 93 -11.88 21.70 -38.63
N ASP A 94 -11.08 21.80 -39.69
CA ASP A 94 -11.48 22.39 -40.97
C ASP A 94 -12.07 21.29 -41.87
N GLU A 95 -13.27 20.80 -41.52
CA GLU A 95 -14.27 20.21 -42.45
C GLU A 95 -15.70 20.33 -41.89
#